data_AF-A0A4Q3L2U5-F1
#
_entry.id   AF-A0A4Q3L2U5-F1
#
_cell.length_a   1.000
_cell.length_b   1.000
_cell.length_c   1.000
_cell.angle_alpha   90.00
_cell.angle_beta   90.00
_cell.angle_gamma   90.00
#
_symmetry.space_group_name_H-M   'P 1'
#
loop_
_entity.id
_entity.type
_entity.pdbx_description
1 polymer ?
#
loop_
_entity_poly.entity_id
_entity_poly.type
_entity_poly.pdbx_seq_one_letter_code
_entity_poly.pdbx_strand_id
1 'polypeptide(L)' 'MLHRTPFQPVPVSHSATLAGIAPEVQRDVAREYGLDIWRDSRKVMSLIWNEGGSLGIVVFKPGEWEGELQAMARRAG' A
#
# COMPACT_ATOMS: atom_id res chain seq x y z
N MET A 1 -0.52 -11.54 12.30
CA MET A 1 -0.51 -10.24 11.59
C MET A 1 -0.40 -10.52 10.11
N LEU A 2 -1.17 -9.83 9.27
CA LEU A 2 -1.06 -9.95 7.82
C LEU A 2 0.11 -9.06 7.35
N HIS A 3 1.21 -9.67 6.94
CA HIS A 3 2.34 -8.97 6.33
C HIS A 3 2.11 -8.93 4.82
N ARG A 4 1.77 -7.75 4.26
CA ARG A 4 1.59 -7.58 2.82
C ARG A 4 2.94 -7.48 2.12
N THR A 5 3.15 -8.33 1.12
CA THR A 5 4.28 -8.22 0.18
C THR A 5 3.80 -7.58 -1.12
N PRO A 6 4.70 -6.97 -1.92
CA PRO A 6 4.36 -6.33 -3.19
C PRO A 6 3.73 -7.25 -4.25
N PHE A 7 3.68 -8.56 -3.99
CA PHE A 7 3.14 -9.57 -4.90
C PHE A 7 1.78 -10.13 -4.43
N GLN A 8 1.22 -9.60 -3.35
CA GLN A 8 -0.09 -10.04 -2.88
C GLN A 8 -1.20 -9.15 -3.47
N PRO A 9 -2.18 -9.74 -4.17
CA PRO A 9 -3.32 -8.98 -4.68
C PRO A 9 -4.10 -8.37 -3.53
N VAL A 10 -4.65 -7.17 -3.74
CA VAL A 10 -5.39 -6.48 -2.69
C VAL A 10 -6.63 -7.31 -2.31
N PRO A 11 -6.86 -7.57 -1.00
CA PRO A 11 -8.03 -8.31 -0.56
C PRO A 11 -9.31 -7.60 -0.98
N VAL A 12 -10.22 -8.35 -1.61
CA VAL A 12 -11.59 -7.91 -1.88
C VAL A 12 -12.32 -7.73 -0.55
N SER A 13 -13.06 -6.63 -0.44
CA SER A 13 -13.84 -6.32 0.75
C SER A 13 -15.12 -7.17 0.77
N HIS A 14 -15.33 -7.90 1.86
CA HIS A 14 -16.54 -8.71 2.04
C HIS A 14 -17.81 -7.82 2.06
N SER A 15 -17.75 -6.65 2.70
CA SER A 15 -18.86 -5.71 2.75
C SER A 15 -19.16 -5.07 1.38
N ALA A 16 -18.14 -4.77 0.58
CA ALA A 16 -18.34 -4.24 -0.78
C ALA A 16 -18.96 -5.29 -1.71
N THR A 17 -18.61 -6.56 -1.50
CA THR A 17 -19.22 -7.70 -2.23
C THR A 17 -20.70 -7.83 -1.91
N LEU A 18 -21.08 -7.72 -0.64
CA LEU A 18 -22.50 -7.72 -0.21
C LEU A 18 -23.28 -6.52 -0.76
N ALA A 19 -22.60 -5.40 -1.05
CA ALA A 19 -23.19 -4.23 -1.69
C ALA A 19 -23.29 -4.34 -3.23
N GLY A 20 -22.95 -5.48 -3.82
CA GLY A 20 -23.03 -5.73 -5.26
C GLY A 20 -21.89 -5.13 -6.07
N ILE A 21 -20.80 -4.68 -5.43
CA ILE A 21 -19.63 -4.18 -6.15
C ILE A 21 -18.80 -5.36 -6.64
N ALA A 22 -18.63 -5.46 -7.95
CA ALA A 22 -17.87 -6.53 -8.58
C ALA A 22 -16.41 -6.58 -8.07
N PRO A 23 -15.84 -7.77 -7.82
CA PRO A 23 -14.45 -7.93 -7.39
C PRO A 23 -13.43 -7.19 -8.26
N GLU A 24 -13.68 -7.12 -9.57
CA GLU A 24 -12.84 -6.45 -10.56
C GLU A 24 -12.83 -4.95 -10.31
N VAL A 25 -13.99 -4.35 -10.06
CA VAL A 25 -14.12 -2.92 -9.70
C VAL A 25 -13.43 -2.64 -8.36
N GLN A 26 -13.54 -3.55 -7.40
CA GLN A 26 -12.85 -3.41 -6.11
C GLN A 26 -11.32 -3.46 -6.29
N ARG A 27 -10.81 -4.31 -7.18
CA ARG A 27 -9.36 -4.42 -7.49
C ARG A 27 -8.86 -3.23 -8.28
N ASP A 28 -9.62 -2.76 -9.27
CA ASP A 28 -9.29 -1.56 -10.05
C ASP A 28 -9.22 -0.32 -9.17
N VAL A 29 -10.18 -0.15 -8.25
CA VAL A 29 -10.19 0.95 -7.28
C VAL A 29 -9.10 0.78 -6.22
N ALA A 30 -8.83 -0.45 -5.77
CA ALA A 30 -7.79 -0.73 -4.78
C ALA A 30 -6.37 -0.55 -5.31
N ARG A 31 -6.20 -0.50 -6.64
CA ARG A 31 -4.94 -0.63 -7.38
C ARG A 31 -4.25 -1.98 -7.08
N GLU A 32 -3.81 -2.63 -8.14
CA GLU A 32 -3.48 -4.06 -8.19
C GLU A 32 -2.39 -4.53 -7.21
N TYR A 33 -1.45 -3.65 -6.88
CA TYR A 33 -0.29 -3.94 -6.04
C TYR A 33 -0.24 -3.02 -4.83
N GLY A 34 0.39 -3.48 -3.74
CA GLY A 34 0.64 -2.62 -2.59
C GLY A 34 1.82 -3.05 -1.73
N LEU A 35 2.41 -2.07 -1.03
CA LEU A 35 3.55 -2.23 -0.14
C LEU A 35 3.26 -1.59 1.20
N ASP A 36 3.37 -2.37 2.27
CA ASP A 36 3.31 -1.84 3.63
C ASP A 36 4.72 -1.68 4.20
N ILE A 37 5.03 -0.49 4.73
CA ILE A 37 6.28 -0.20 5.44
C ILE A 37 6.00 -0.17 6.93
N TRP A 38 6.80 -0.92 7.68
CA TRP A 38 6.67 -1.11 9.12
C TRP A 38 7.94 -0.63 9.84
N ARG A 39 7.76 0.02 10.99
CA ARG A 39 8.82 0.37 11.94
C ARG A 39 8.32 0.09 13.36
N ASP A 40 9.15 -0.53 14.20
CA ASP A 40 8.83 -0.85 15.60
C ASP A 40 7.47 -1.54 15.76
N SER A 41 7.22 -2.53 14.90
CA SER A 41 5.95 -3.30 14.84
C SER A 41 4.70 -2.48 14.50
N ARG A 42 4.86 -1.24 14.02
CA ARG A 42 3.77 -0.36 13.59
C ARG A 42 3.87 -0.09 12.09
N LYS A 43 2.74 -0.20 11.39
CA LYS A 43 2.63 0.25 9.99
C LYS A 43 2.74 1.77 9.96
N VAL A 44 3.75 2.29 9.25
CA VAL A 44 4.05 3.71 9.11
C VAL A 44 3.75 4.26 7.71
N MET A 45 3.79 3.42 6.68
CA MET A 45 3.37 3.79 5.32
C MET A 45 2.66 2.62 4.63
N SER A 46 1.71 2.93 3.75
CA SER A 46 1.10 1.97 2.83
C SER A 46 0.99 2.60 1.44
N LEU A 47 1.58 1.95 0.45
CA LEU A 47 1.59 2.36 -0.96
C LEU A 47 0.72 1.41 -1.78
N ILE A 48 0.06 1.94 -2.80
CA ILE A 48 -0.69 1.16 -3.79
C ILE A 48 -0.38 1.65 -5.20
N TRP A 49 -0.31 0.75 -6.18
CA TRP A 49 -0.14 1.10 -7.58
C TRP A 49 -0.75 0.06 -8.52
N ASN A 50 -0.89 0.42 -9.78
CA ASN A 50 -1.37 -0.46 -10.84
C ASN A 50 -0.36 -0.49 -12.00
N GLU A 51 -0.55 -1.38 -12.98
CA GLU A 51 0.31 -1.45 -14.17
C GLU A 51 0.32 -0.16 -14.99
N GLY A 52 -0.73 0.67 -14.87
CA GLY A 52 -0.80 2.01 -15.47
C GLY A 52 0.14 3.05 -14.85
N GLY A 53 0.98 2.66 -13.88
CA GLY A 53 2.01 3.51 -13.27
C GLY A 53 1.48 4.51 -12.23
N SER A 54 0.18 4.47 -11.89
CA SER A 54 -0.37 5.39 -10.90
C SER A 54 -0.04 4.92 -9.47
N LEU A 55 0.88 5.63 -8.80
CA LEU A 55 1.22 5.41 -7.39
C LEU A 55 0.31 6.22 -6.45
N GLY A 56 -0.09 5.64 -5.32
CA GLY A 56 -0.94 6.27 -4.32
C GLY A 56 -0.49 5.91 -2.91
N ILE A 57 -0.60 6.87 -1.99
CA ILE A 57 -0.30 6.68 -0.57
C ILE A 57 -1.62 6.56 0.18
N VAL A 58 -1.86 5.40 0.81
CA VAL A 58 -3.12 5.11 1.55
C VAL A 58 -2.98 5.42 3.04
N VAL A 59 -1.79 5.18 3.58
CA VAL A 59 -1.46 5.47 4.99
C VAL A 59 -0.10 6.14 5.02
N PHE A 60 -0.01 7.24 5.77
CA PHE A 60 1.26 7.89 6.06
C PHE A 60 1.27 8.40 7.51
N LYS A 61 2.22 7.92 8.31
CA LYS A 61 2.44 8.36 9.69
C LYS A 61 3.85 8.93 9.80
N PRO A 62 4.01 10.25 9.80
CA PRO A 62 5.33 10.87 9.84
C PRO A 62 6.08 10.53 11.13
N GLY A 63 7.41 10.57 11.08
CA GLY A 63 8.30 10.28 12.21
C GLY A 63 9.77 10.24 11.79
N GLU A 64 10.65 9.94 12.73
CA GLU A 64 12.11 9.92 12.50
C GLU A 64 12.53 9.00 11.34
N TRP A 65 11.79 7.89 11.15
CA TRP A 65 12.01 6.95 10.05
C TRP A 65 11.95 7.62 8.67
N GLU A 66 11.20 8.72 8.51
CA GLU A 66 11.10 9.44 7.25
C GLU A 66 12.43 10.11 6.87
N GLY A 67 13.09 10.75 7.85
CA GLY A 67 14.38 11.38 7.66
C GLY A 67 15.47 10.37 7.29
N GLU A 68 15.45 9.20 7.93
CA GLU A 68 16.32 8.07 7.57
C GLU A 68 16.09 7.64 6.11
N LEU A 69 14.83 7.51 5.69
CA LEU A 69 14.46 7.08 4.34
C LEU A 69 14.87 8.11 3.28
N GLN A 70 14.66 9.40 3.54
CA GLN A 70 15.10 10.49 2.65
C GLN A 70 16.62 10.53 2.52
N ALA A 71 17.36 10.34 3.62
CA ALA A 71 18.81 10.28 3.59
C ALA A 71 19.31 9.06 2.78
N MET A 72 18.65 7.91 2.89
CA MET A 72 18.96 6.73 2.08
C MET A 72 18.69 6.97 0.58
N ALA A 73 17.53 7.53 0.23
CA ALA A 73 17.18 7.80 -1.16
C ALA A 73 18.19 8.74 -1.84
N ARG A 74 18.67 9.78 -1.14
CA ARG A 74 19.69 10.71 -1.64
C ARG A 74 21.06 10.08 -1.87
N ARG A 75 21.35 8.94 -1.23
CA ARG A 75 22.61 8.19 -1.42
C ARG A 75 22.53 7.17 -2.55
N ALA A 76 21.31 6.81 -2.99
CA ALA A 76 21.06 5.79 -3.99
C ALA A 76 20.92 6.35 -5.42
N GLY A 77 20.82 7.67 -5.58
CA GLY A 77 20.86 8.39 -6.85
C GLY A 77 22.18 9.11 -7.04
#